data_AF-A0A520HTS5-F1
#
_entry.id   AF-A0A520HTS5-F1
#
_cell.length_a   1.000
_cell.length_b   1.000
_cell.length_c   1.000
_cell.angle_alpha   90.00
_cell.angle_beta   90.00
_cell.angle_gamma   90.00
#
_symmetry.space_group_name_H-M   'P 1'
#
loop_
_entity.id
_entity.type
_entity.pdbx_description
1 polymer ?
#
loop_
_entity_poly.entity_id
_entity_poly.type
_entity_poly.pdbx_seq_one_letter_code
_entity_poly.pdbx_strand_id
1 'polypeptide(L)'
;MVSIYLFSIGSYLYYCKSKYFPAGLYKVDSSWSSWLGFALFLVATGLLVRSEGWVSGLLLALCALSLALLLIQFAAVLGKGYFYSLLVLVHGLVLIDLIA
;
A
#
# COMPACT_ATOMS: atom_id res chain seq x y z
N MET A 1 6.60 -6.49 -8.67
CA MET A 1 6.23 -5.20 -8.03
C MET A 1 4.77 -5.10 -7.59
N VAL A 2 3.87 -5.91 -8.16
CA VAL A 2 2.42 -5.87 -7.87
C VAL A 2 2.06 -5.97 -6.38
N SER A 3 2.69 -6.85 -5.60
CA SER A 3 2.36 -7.00 -4.18
C SER A 3 2.58 -5.73 -3.36
N ILE A 4 3.67 -5.00 -3.60
CA ILE A 4 3.98 -3.73 -2.90
C ILE A 4 2.96 -2.65 -3.27
N TYR A 5 2.51 -2.63 -4.52
CA TYR A 5 1.46 -1.71 -4.98
C TYR A 5 0.12 -1.98 -4.30
N LEU A 6 -0.26 -3.26 -4.23
CA LEU A 6 -1.48 -3.69 -3.51
C LEU A 6 -1.40 -3.36 -2.02
N PHE A 7 -0.24 -3.56 -1.37
CA PHE A 7 -0.03 -3.11 0.00
C PHE A 7 -0.16 -1.59 0.13
N SER A 8 0.41 -0.81 -0.78
CA SER A 8 0.37 0.66 -0.73
C SER A 8 -1.07 1.20 -0.85
N ILE A 9 -1.85 0.70 -1.82
CA ILE A 9 -3.27 1.07 -1.95
C ILE A 9 -4.08 0.54 -0.77
N GLY A 10 -3.86 -0.71 -0.37
CA GLY A 10 -4.55 -1.33 0.75
C GLY A 10 -4.36 -0.54 2.04
N SER A 11 -3.12 -0.13 2.32
CA SER A 11 -2.77 0.71 3.45
C SER A 11 -3.43 2.07 3.36
N TYR A 12 -3.48 2.70 2.18
CA TYR A 12 -4.16 3.99 2.03
C TYR A 12 -5.67 3.89 2.32
N LEU A 13 -6.35 2.90 1.74
CA LEU A 13 -7.79 2.67 1.92
C LEU A 13 -8.16 2.21 3.33
N TYR A 14 -7.28 1.44 3.97
CA TYR A 14 -7.46 1.00 5.35
C TYR A 14 -7.20 2.13 6.33
N TYR A 15 -6.15 2.92 6.11
CA TYR A 15 -5.70 3.96 7.04
C TYR A 15 -6.43 5.30 6.88
N CYS A 16 -7.20 5.53 5.80
CA CYS A 16 -7.92 6.78 5.56
C CYS A 16 -8.92 7.18 6.67
N LYS A 17 -9.40 6.20 7.45
CA LYS A 17 -10.31 6.40 8.58
C LYS A 17 -9.59 6.66 9.91
N SER A 18 -8.27 6.48 9.95
CA SER A 18 -7.49 6.72 11.15
C SER A 18 -7.54 8.21 11.54
N LYS A 19 -7.57 8.48 12.84
CA LYS A 19 -7.42 9.83 13.39
C LYS A 19 -6.09 10.47 12.96
N TYR A 20 -5.07 9.65 12.72
CA TYR A 20 -3.72 10.07 12.32
C TYR A 20 -3.53 10.13 10.80
N PHE A 21 -4.60 10.04 10.01
CA PHE A 21 -4.48 10.18 8.57
C PHE A 21 -4.10 11.63 8.19
N PRO A 22 -3.10 11.83 7.32
CA PRO A 22 -2.63 13.18 6.97
C PRO A 22 -3.77 14.06 6.43
N ALA A 23 -4.00 15.22 7.04
CA ALA A 23 -5.12 16.10 6.70
C ALA A 23 -5.06 16.65 5.25
N GLY A 24 -3.88 16.67 4.64
CA GLY A 24 -3.66 17.13 3.26
C GLY A 24 -3.95 16.08 2.17
N LEU A 25 -4.27 14.84 2.54
CA LEU A 25 -4.61 13.77 1.62
C LEU A 25 -6.12 13.58 1.55
N TYR A 26 -6.60 13.13 0.38
CA TYR A 26 -8.01 12.81 0.19
C TYR A 26 -8.44 11.67 1.13
N LYS A 27 -9.64 11.77 1.71
CA LYS A 27 -10.20 10.72 2.56
C LYS A 27 -11.34 10.03 1.83
N VAL A 28 -11.24 8.71 1.71
CA VAL A 28 -12.33 7.88 1.18
C VAL A 28 -13.28 7.58 2.34
N ASP A 29 -14.40 8.29 2.41
CA ASP A 29 -15.37 8.20 3.52
C ASP A 29 -16.44 7.11 3.29
N SER A 30 -16.01 5.94 2.84
CA SER A 30 -16.91 4.83 2.55
C SER A 30 -16.69 3.68 3.51
N SER A 31 -17.77 3.05 4.00
CA SER A 31 -17.71 1.88 4.88
C SER A 31 -16.90 0.73 4.26
N TRP A 32 -16.97 0.56 2.94
CA TRP A 32 -16.28 -0.49 2.19
C TRP A 32 -14.76 -0.29 2.04
N SER A 33 -14.22 0.92 2.24
CA SER A 33 -12.80 1.19 1.95
C SER A 33 -11.85 0.35 2.81
N SER A 34 -12.16 0.19 4.09
CA SER A 34 -11.36 -0.61 5.02
C SER A 34 -11.41 -2.10 4.70
N TRP A 35 -12.58 -2.59 4.28
CA TRP A 35 -12.75 -3.98 3.84
C TRP A 35 -11.99 -4.26 2.55
N LEU A 36 -12.04 -3.33 1.59
CA LEU A 36 -11.26 -3.44 0.36
C LEU A 36 -9.76 -3.42 0.67
N GLY A 37 -9.31 -2.53 1.56
CA GLY A 37 -7.92 -2.48 2.00
C GLY A 37 -7.44 -3.80 2.61
N PHE A 38 -8.25 -4.41 3.47
CA PHE A 38 -7.97 -5.73 4.04
C PHE A 38 -7.91 -6.83 2.97
N ALA A 39 -8.85 -6.84 2.02
CA ALA A 39 -8.85 -7.79 0.92
C ALA A 39 -7.58 -7.66 0.06
N LEU A 40 -7.13 -6.43 -0.22
CA LEU A 40 -5.88 -6.18 -0.95
C LEU A 40 -4.65 -6.73 -0.21
N PHE A 41 -4.61 -6.62 1.12
CA PHE A 41 -3.53 -7.22 1.92
C PHE A 41 -3.50 -8.75 1.83
N LEU A 42 -4.66 -9.41 1.86
CA LEU A 42 -4.74 -10.86 1.72
C LEU A 42 -4.26 -11.31 0.33
N VAL A 43 -4.67 -10.61 -0.73
CA VAL A 43 -4.21 -10.91 -2.09
C VAL A 43 -2.71 -10.69 -2.22
N ALA A 44 -2.18 -9.55 -1.75
CA ALA A 44 -0.76 -9.24 -1.81
C ALA A 44 0.10 -10.24 -1.03
N THR A 45 -0.38 -10.66 0.14
CA THR A 45 0.28 -11.71 0.95
C THR A 45 0.24 -13.05 0.24
N GLY A 46 -0.90 -13.43 -0.33
CA GLY A 46 -1.04 -14.67 -1.10
C GLY A 46 -0.10 -14.72 -2.31
N LEU A 47 0.09 -13.59 -3.01
CA LEU A 47 1.05 -13.48 -4.10
C LEU A 47 2.50 -13.71 -3.63
N LEU A 48 2.90 -13.11 -2.50
CA LEU A 48 4.24 -13.28 -1.95
C LEU A 48 4.49 -14.70 -1.42
N VAL A 49 3.49 -15.30 -0.75
CA VAL A 49 3.57 -16.69 -0.29
C VAL A 49 3.67 -17.66 -1.48
N ARG A 50 2.98 -17.39 -2.57
CA ARG A 50 3.06 -18.20 -3.79
C ARG A 50 4.44 -18.10 -4.45
N SER A 51 5.07 -16.93 -4.46
CA SER A 51 6.36 -16.74 -5.14
C SER A 51 7.56 -17.18 -4.30
N GLU A 52 7.56 -16.90 -3.00
CA GLU A 52 8.73 -17.06 -2.11
C GLU A 52 8.57 -18.21 -1.09
N GLY A 53 7.41 -18.88 -1.10
CA GLY A 53 7.06 -19.89 -0.11
C GLY A 53 6.47 -19.31 1.18
N TRP A 54 5.97 -20.19 2.06
CA TRP A 54 5.12 -19.79 3.19
C TRP A 54 5.83 -18.88 4.19
N VAL A 55 7.02 -19.25 4.65
CA VAL A 55 7.73 -18.50 5.70
C VAL A 55 8.32 -17.20 5.17
N SER A 56 9.08 -17.27 4.07
CA SER A 56 9.70 -16.10 3.45
C SER A 56 8.66 -15.13 2.90
N GLY A 57 7.59 -15.63 2.27
CA GLY A 57 6.50 -14.80 1.75
C GLY A 57 5.75 -14.06 2.84
N LEU A 58 5.49 -14.68 4.00
CA LEU A 58 4.89 -14.01 5.15
C LEU A 58 5.81 -12.94 5.75
N LEU A 59 7.11 -13.21 5.86
CA LEU A 59 8.10 -12.22 6.32
C LEU A 59 8.15 -11.01 5.38
N LEU A 60 8.19 -11.25 4.06
CA LEU A 60 8.18 -10.21 3.05
C LEU A 60 6.87 -9.41 3.06
N ALA A 61 5.73 -10.07 3.30
CA ALA A 61 4.44 -9.40 3.43
C ALA A 61 4.41 -8.44 4.63
N LEU A 62 4.95 -8.87 5.79
CA LEU A 62 5.08 -8.00 6.96
C LEU A 62 5.98 -6.80 6.70
N CYS A 63 7.13 -7.01 6.03
CA CYS A 63 8.02 -5.92 5.64
C CYS A 63 7.35 -4.95 4.66
N ALA A 64 6.67 -5.46 3.63
CA ALA A 64 5.96 -4.65 2.64
C ALA A 64 4.83 -3.83 3.26
N LEU A 65 4.05 -4.44 4.16
CA LEU A 65 2.99 -3.74 4.90
C LEU A 65 3.55 -2.63 5.79
N SER A 66 4.65 -2.91 6.50
CA SER A 66 5.32 -1.93 7.38
C SER A 66 5.83 -0.73 6.58
N LEU A 67 6.44 -1.00 5.41
CA LEU A 67 6.89 0.03 4.48
C LEU A 67 5.70 0.85 3.95
N ALA A 68 4.61 0.20 3.54
CA ALA A 68 3.43 0.88 3.01
C ALA A 68 2.76 1.80 4.04
N LEU A 69 2.65 1.37 5.31
CA LEU A 69 2.13 2.21 6.39
C LEU A 69 3.05 3.39 6.71
N LEU A 70 4.37 3.16 6.69
CA LEU A 70 5.37 4.20 6.88
C LEU A 70 5.27 5.27 5.78
N LEU A 71 5.10 4.89 4.51
CA LEU A 71 4.93 5.83 3.39
C LEU A 71 3.73 6.79 3.58
N ILE A 72 2.63 6.32 4.17
CA ILE A 72 1.47 7.17 4.47
C ILE A 72 1.83 8.21 5.54
N GLN A 73 2.59 7.83 6.57
CA GLN A 73 3.04 8.76 7.60
C GLN A 73 4.10 9.73 7.09
N PHE A 74 4.95 9.31 6.16
CA PHE A 74 5.86 10.21 5.46
C PHE A 74 5.13 11.35 4.73
N ALA A 75 3.90 11.11 4.26
CA ALA A 75 3.07 12.18 3.68
C ALA A 75 2.67 13.27 4.69
N ALA A 76 2.53 12.92 5.97
CA ALA A 76 2.28 13.90 7.03
C ALA A 76 3.48 14.85 7.24
N VAL A 77 4.70 14.38 6.95
CA VAL A 77 5.95 15.10 7.20
C VAL A 77 6.46 15.84 5.96
N LEU A 78 6.48 15.19 4.79
CA LEU A 78 7.03 15.74 3.54
C LEU A 78 6.00 16.54 2.72
N GLY A 79 4.71 16.42 3.06
CA GLY A 79 3.62 17.07 2.36
C GLY A 79 3.06 16.26 1.17
N LYS A 80 1.87 16.66 0.73
CA LYS A 80 1.04 15.91 -0.24
C LYS A 80 1.70 15.68 -1.61
N GLY A 81 2.50 16.65 -2.08
CA GLY A 81 3.13 16.58 -3.41
C GLY A 81 4.12 15.43 -3.52
N TYR A 82 5.00 15.27 -2.52
CA TYR A 82 5.95 14.16 -2.48
C TYR A 82 5.27 12.79 -2.44
N PHE A 83 4.18 12.67 -1.67
CA PHE A 83 3.43 11.43 -1.59
C PHE A 83 2.81 11.05 -2.95
N TYR A 84 2.14 11.98 -3.63
CA TYR A 84 1.56 11.70 -4.94
C TYR A 84 2.63 11.38 -5.99
N SER A 85 3.76 12.09 -6.00
CA SER A 85 4.88 11.79 -6.89
C SER A 85 5.45 10.39 -6.65
N LEU A 86 5.58 9.97 -5.40
CA LEU A 86 6.06 8.64 -5.05
C LEU A 86 5.04 7.55 -5.44
N LEU A 87 3.74 7.82 -5.26
CA LEU A 87 2.67 6.90 -5.68
C LEU A 87 2.65 6.75 -7.21
N VAL A 88 2.82 7.85 -7.96
CA VAL A 88 2.94 7.84 -9.43
C VAL A 88 4.17 7.07 -9.87
N LEU A 89 5.32 7.26 -9.21
CA LEU A 89 6.55 6.51 -9.51
C LEU A 89 6.35 5.01 -9.28
N VAL A 90 5.79 4.61 -8.13
CA VAL A 90 5.50 3.19 -7.83
C VAL A 90 4.51 2.63 -8.85
N HIS A 91 3.49 3.39 -9.24
CA HIS A 91 2.54 2.98 -10.26
C HIS A 91 3.22 2.78 -11.62
N GLY A 92 4.08 3.71 -12.03
CA GLY A 92 4.84 3.61 -13.27
C GLY A 92 5.77 2.39 -13.29
N LEU A 93 6.48 2.14 -12.19
CA LEU A 93 7.33 0.95 -12.06
C LEU A 93 6.53 -0.35 -12.15
N VAL A 94 5.32 -0.38 -11.59
CA VAL A 94 4.43 -1.56 -11.68
C VAL A 94 3.92 -1.77 -13.11
N LEU A 95 3.59 -0.71 -13.83
CA LEU A 95 3.18 -0.82 -15.24
C LEU A 95 4.31 -1.35 -16.11
N ILE A 96 5.55 -0.89 -15.87
CA ILE A 96 6.73 -1.41 -16.57
C ILE A 96 6.91 -2.90 -16.25
N ASP A 97 6.84 -3.30 -14.97
CA ASP A 97 6.97 -4.69 -14.49
C ASP A 97 5.87 -5.62 -15.04
N LEU A 98 4.70 -5.08 -15.43
CA LEU A 98 3.61 -5.86 -16.03
C LEU A 98 3.73 -6.06 -17.54
N ILE A 99 4.46 -5.17 -18.22
CA ILE A 99 4.58 -5.14 -19.69
C ILE A 99 5.92 -5.74 -20.15
N ALA A 100 6.96 -5.60 -19.34
CA ALA A 100 8.30 -6.17 -19.58
C ALA A 100 8.37 -7.64 -19.17
#